data_AF-A0A8X7QWI0-F1
#
_entry.id   AF-A0A8X7QWI0-F1
#
_cell.length_a   1.000
_cell.length_b   1.000
_cell.length_c   1.000
_cell.angle_alpha   90.00
_cell.angle_beta   90.00
_cell.angle_gamma   90.00
#
_symmetry.space_group_name_H-M   'P 1'
#
loop_
_entity.id
_entity.type
_entity.pdbx_description
1 polymer ?
#
loop_
_entity_poly.entity_id
_entity_poly.type
_entity_poly.pdbx_seq_one_letter_code
_entity_poly.pdbx_strand_id
1 'polypeptide(L)'
;MASLSIGIAFANTVRTIPRINTRRSKISCEWDPKGILGPAQTGHIARLEFKRRLERDSEAKEAFQKQLREERERRQALRESRVVPDTSAELIEFFLDTEAQEIEFEIARLRGRLNDQFFAQIRLEIGQIRFAVTKTAEDEDRLIELESLQKALEEGIEAYDKMQKELMTATNSLTKILTSTDIKATLLDMVEKNEINRSLLTLLDENIANAYRGNQKEAGDYMEKVRASVLKYLTV
;
A
#
# COMPACT_ATOMS: atom_id res chain seq x y z
N MET A 1 -3.08 -51.06 -45.94
CA MET A 1 -4.00 -49.91 -45.81
C MET A 1 -3.30 -48.86 -44.98
N ALA A 2 -2.94 -47.74 -45.61
CA ALA A 2 -2.25 -46.61 -45.00
C ALA A 2 -3.19 -45.81 -44.09
N SER A 3 -2.68 -45.26 -42.99
CA SER A 3 -3.25 -44.06 -42.38
C SER A 3 -2.12 -43.15 -41.90
N LEU A 4 -2.26 -41.89 -42.27
CA LEU A 4 -1.25 -40.85 -42.33
C LEU A 4 -1.12 -40.15 -40.97
N SER A 5 0.10 -40.09 -40.43
CA SER A 5 0.48 -39.13 -39.40
C SER A 5 0.81 -37.79 -40.07
N ILE A 6 -0.12 -36.84 -39.98
CA ILE A 6 0.10 -35.47 -40.44
C ILE A 6 0.90 -34.73 -39.37
N GLY A 7 2.23 -34.79 -39.48
CA GLY A 7 3.14 -33.89 -38.79
C GLY A 7 3.28 -32.58 -39.56
N ILE A 8 2.64 -31.51 -39.10
CA ILE A 8 2.86 -30.16 -39.63
C ILE A 8 4.21 -29.67 -39.11
N ALA A 9 5.25 -29.82 -39.92
CA ALA A 9 6.52 -29.16 -39.70
C ALA A 9 6.39 -27.68 -40.10
N PHE A 10 6.38 -26.76 -39.13
CA PHE A 10 6.55 -25.34 -39.40
C PHE A 10 7.99 -25.09 -39.85
N ALA A 11 8.22 -25.13 -41.16
CA ALA A 11 9.44 -24.62 -41.75
C ALA A 11 9.44 -23.09 -41.66
N ASN A 12 10.10 -22.54 -40.64
CA ASN A 12 10.41 -21.12 -40.58
C ASN A 12 11.41 -20.78 -41.70
N THR A 13 10.89 -20.50 -42.89
CA THR A 13 11.65 -19.89 -43.97
C THR A 13 11.87 -18.44 -43.60
N VAL A 14 13.04 -18.15 -43.02
CA VAL A 14 13.53 -16.78 -42.84
C VAL A 14 13.78 -16.20 -44.24
N ARG A 15 12.79 -15.50 -44.79
CA ARG A 15 13.00 -14.62 -45.95
C ARG A 15 13.88 -13.46 -45.48
N THR A 16 15.16 -13.52 -45.80
CA THR A 16 16.05 -12.37 -45.74
C THR A 16 15.64 -11.39 -46.83
N ILE A 17 14.79 -10.42 -46.48
CA ILE A 17 14.49 -9.30 -47.36
C ILE A 17 15.79 -8.51 -47.54
N PRO A 18 16.28 -8.29 -48.78
CA PRO A 18 17.46 -7.47 -48.99
C PRO A 18 17.15 -6.05 -48.49
N ARG A 19 17.94 -5.56 -47.53
CA ARG A 19 17.90 -4.16 -47.10
C ARG A 19 18.31 -3.30 -48.31
N ILE A 20 17.32 -2.73 -48.99
CA ILE A 20 17.55 -1.64 -49.95
C ILE A 20 18.14 -0.50 -49.13
N ASN A 21 19.44 -0.30 -49.26
CA ASN A 21 20.17 0.77 -48.61
C ASN A 21 19.88 2.07 -49.38
N THR A 22 18.69 2.62 -49.18
CA THR A 22 18.35 3.95 -49.70
C THR A 22 19.30 4.94 -49.03
N ARG A 23 20.31 5.41 -49.75
CA ARG A 23 21.10 6.58 -49.35
C ARG A 23 20.10 7.72 -49.12
N ARG A 24 19.85 8.06 -47.86
CA ARG A 24 18.99 9.20 -47.51
C ARG A 24 19.58 10.43 -48.20
N SER A 25 18.84 11.05 -49.11
CA SER A 25 19.17 12.38 -49.60
C SER A 25 19.19 13.32 -48.40
N LYS A 26 20.38 13.83 -48.06
CA LYS A 26 20.49 14.94 -47.11
C LYS A 26 19.95 16.16 -47.83
N ILE A 27 18.74 16.59 -47.47
CA ILE A 27 18.22 17.89 -47.89
C ILE A 27 19.12 18.93 -47.20
N SER A 28 20.01 19.59 -47.96
CA SER A 28 20.81 20.72 -47.47
C SER A 28 20.13 22.02 -47.88
N CYS A 29 19.44 22.67 -46.95
CA CYS A 29 19.00 24.05 -47.09
C CYS A 29 20.11 24.95 -46.54
N GLU A 30 21.08 25.30 -47.37
CA GLU A 30 22.19 26.21 -47.01
C GLU A 30 21.99 27.55 -47.73
N TRP A 31 20.95 28.28 -47.35
CA TRP A 31 20.83 29.70 -47.70
C TRP A 31 20.36 30.47 -46.45
N ASP A 32 21.32 30.88 -45.64
CA ASP A 32 21.14 31.81 -44.53
C ASP A 32 22.24 32.88 -44.58
N PRO A 33 22.10 33.91 -45.45
CA PRO A 33 23.16 34.90 -45.68
C PRO A 33 23.41 35.84 -44.48
N LYS A 34 22.57 35.79 -43.44
CA LYS A 34 22.69 36.61 -42.23
C LYS A 34 22.93 35.77 -40.95
N GLY A 35 22.99 34.44 -41.07
CA GLY A 35 23.25 33.52 -39.96
C GLY A 35 22.21 33.56 -38.83
N ILE A 36 20.96 33.91 -39.15
CA ILE A 36 19.91 34.14 -38.14
C ILE A 36 19.34 32.82 -37.61
N LEU A 37 19.35 31.75 -38.43
CA LEU A 37 18.62 30.51 -38.15
C LEU A 37 19.47 29.43 -37.45
N GLY A 38 20.79 29.61 -37.37
CA GLY A 38 21.71 28.66 -36.73
C GLY A 38 21.77 27.29 -37.44
N PRO A 39 22.62 26.36 -36.96
CA PRO A 39 22.75 25.04 -37.58
C PRO A 39 21.48 24.20 -37.39
N ALA A 40 21.11 23.42 -38.41
CA ALA A 40 19.95 22.54 -38.37
C ALA A 40 20.05 21.54 -37.19
N GLN A 41 19.16 21.68 -36.21
CA GLN A 41 19.07 20.73 -35.11
C GLN A 41 18.38 19.45 -35.58
N THR A 42 18.98 18.30 -35.24
CA THR A 42 18.40 16.98 -35.53
C THR A 42 17.71 16.40 -34.30
N GLY A 43 16.83 15.42 -34.49
CA GLY A 43 16.18 14.71 -33.39
C GLY A 43 14.86 15.32 -32.86
N HIS A 44 14.28 16.32 -33.54
CA HIS A 44 12.97 16.90 -33.18
C HIS A 44 11.86 15.85 -33.09
N ILE A 45 11.82 14.89 -34.02
CA ILE A 45 10.85 13.78 -34.00
C ILE A 45 11.01 12.92 -32.75
N ALA A 46 12.24 12.52 -32.42
CA ALA A 46 12.52 11.72 -31.23
C ALA A 46 12.16 12.46 -29.93
N ARG A 47 12.42 13.78 -29.85
CA ARG A 47 12.00 14.61 -28.69
C ARG A 47 10.47 14.66 -28.56
N LEU A 48 9.74 14.82 -29.67
CA LEU A 48 8.28 14.83 -29.66
C LEU A 48 7.70 13.45 -29.31
N GLU A 49 8.27 12.36 -29.83
CA GLU A 49 7.85 11.01 -29.48
C GLU A 49 8.12 10.68 -28.02
N PHE A 50 9.27 11.10 -27.48
CA PHE A 50 9.60 10.98 -26.06
C PHE A 50 8.62 11.78 -25.20
N LYS A 51 8.32 13.03 -25.58
CA LYS A 51 7.32 13.85 -24.89
C LYS A 51 5.95 13.19 -24.87
N ARG A 52 5.46 12.67 -26.01
CA ARG A 52 4.17 11.95 -26.07
C ARG A 52 4.16 10.66 -25.25
N ARG A 53 5.29 9.96 -25.11
CA ARG A 53 5.40 8.80 -24.22
C ARG A 53 5.27 9.23 -22.76
N LEU A 54 5.97 10.29 -22.35
CA LEU A 54 5.84 10.84 -21.01
C LEU A 54 4.41 11.32 -20.71
N GLU A 55 3.75 11.97 -21.67
CA GLU A 55 2.36 12.41 -21.55
C GLU A 55 1.41 11.21 -21.37
N ARG A 56 1.54 10.17 -22.20
CA ARG A 56 0.76 8.92 -22.04
C ARG A 56 1.04 8.22 -20.72
N ASP A 57 2.30 8.19 -20.28
CA ASP A 57 2.67 7.62 -18.98
C ASP A 57 2.10 8.45 -17.82
N SER A 58 2.03 9.78 -17.94
CA SER A 58 1.38 10.64 -16.94
C SER A 58 -0.13 10.46 -16.92
N GLU A 59 -0.79 10.39 -18.08
CA GLU A 59 -2.23 10.12 -18.18
C GLU A 59 -2.59 8.75 -17.60
N ALA A 60 -1.78 7.72 -17.89
CA ALA A 60 -1.95 6.39 -17.32
C ALA A 60 -1.78 6.39 -15.80
N LYS A 61 -0.77 7.11 -15.28
CA LYS A 61 -0.57 7.29 -13.84
C LYS A 61 -1.74 8.01 -13.19
N GLU A 62 -2.24 9.07 -13.81
CA GLU A 62 -3.38 9.84 -13.31
C GLU A 62 -4.67 9.02 -13.30
N ALA A 63 -4.94 8.27 -14.37
CA ALA A 63 -6.09 7.37 -14.46
C ALA A 63 -6.05 6.29 -13.36
N PHE A 64 -4.87 5.68 -13.17
CA PHE A 64 -4.66 4.71 -12.09
C PHE A 64 -4.86 5.34 -10.71
N GLN A 65 -4.31 6.54 -10.48
CA GLN A 65 -4.53 7.26 -9.22
C GLN A 65 -6.00 7.61 -8.97
N LYS A 66 -6.75 7.97 -10.02
CA LYS A 66 -8.20 8.22 -9.92
C LYS A 66 -8.95 6.96 -9.51
N GLN A 67 -8.66 5.83 -10.15
CA GLN A 67 -9.25 4.54 -9.77
C GLN A 67 -8.98 4.20 -8.30
N LEU A 68 -7.73 4.36 -7.85
CA LEU A 68 -7.39 4.14 -6.44
C LEU A 68 -8.13 5.07 -5.47
N ARG A 69 -8.42 6.32 -5.87
CA ARG A 69 -9.22 7.24 -5.04
C ARG A 69 -10.67 6.81 -5.00
N GLU A 70 -11.27 6.49 -6.14
CA GLU A 70 -12.64 6.02 -6.22
C GLU A 70 -12.86 4.73 -5.43
N GLU A 71 -11.92 3.77 -5.50
CA GLU A 71 -12.00 2.54 -4.71
C GLU A 71 -11.87 2.80 -3.20
N ARG A 72 -11.02 3.75 -2.79
CA ARG A 72 -10.91 4.16 -1.39
C ARG A 72 -12.20 4.82 -0.91
N GLU A 73 -12.76 5.74 -1.69
CA GLU A 73 -14.01 6.43 -1.37
C GLU A 73 -15.19 5.46 -1.31
N ARG A 74 -15.28 4.50 -2.24
CA ARG A 74 -16.29 3.43 -2.20
C ARG A 74 -16.18 2.61 -0.93
N ARG A 75 -14.97 2.20 -0.54
CA ARG A 75 -14.76 1.46 0.71
C ARG A 75 -15.09 2.29 1.95
N GLN A 76 -14.73 3.57 1.94
CA GLN A 76 -15.12 4.49 3.02
C GLN A 76 -16.65 4.61 3.13
N ALA A 77 -17.34 4.79 2.01
CA ALA A 77 -18.80 4.85 1.99
C ALA A 77 -19.44 3.55 2.52
N LEU A 78 -18.88 2.38 2.17
CA LEU A 78 -19.34 1.09 2.72
C LEU A 78 -19.16 1.03 4.25
N ARG A 79 -18.00 1.44 4.78
CA ARG A 79 -17.74 1.49 6.24
C ARG A 79 -18.70 2.41 6.97
N GLU A 80 -18.99 3.57 6.38
CA GLU A 80 -19.92 4.54 6.96
C GLU A 80 -21.37 4.05 6.94
N SER A 81 -21.74 3.27 5.91
CA SER A 81 -23.08 2.68 5.81
C SER A 81 -23.33 1.53 6.80
N ARG A 82 -22.26 0.86 7.27
CA ARG A 82 -22.37 -0.24 8.23
C ARG A 82 -22.71 0.29 9.62
N VAL A 83 -23.86 -0.15 10.14
CA VAL A 83 -24.32 0.15 11.50
C VAL A 83 -23.78 -0.90 12.47
N VAL A 84 -23.09 -0.43 13.51
CA VAL A 84 -22.54 -1.30 14.57
C VAL A 84 -23.69 -1.76 15.49
N PRO A 85 -23.93 -3.07 15.63
CA PRO A 85 -24.95 -3.58 16.55
C PRO A 85 -24.57 -3.38 18.02
N ASP A 86 -25.57 -3.40 18.90
CA ASP A 86 -25.37 -3.23 20.34
C ASP A 86 -25.27 -4.54 21.12
N THR A 87 -25.91 -5.59 20.62
CA THR A 87 -25.91 -6.91 21.23
C THR A 87 -24.67 -7.69 20.80
N SER A 88 -24.10 -8.47 21.70
CA SER A 88 -22.92 -9.27 21.40
C SER A 88 -23.17 -10.41 20.41
N ALA A 89 -24.34 -11.04 20.43
CA ALA A 89 -24.71 -12.06 19.44
C ALA A 89 -24.81 -11.45 18.02
N GLU A 90 -25.46 -10.28 17.90
CA GLU A 90 -25.52 -9.54 16.64
C GLU A 90 -24.14 -9.06 16.19
N LEU A 91 -23.24 -8.79 17.13
CA LEU A 91 -21.86 -8.43 16.83
C LEU A 91 -21.06 -9.60 16.23
N ILE A 92 -21.33 -10.84 16.66
CA ILE A 92 -20.73 -12.04 16.05
C ILE A 92 -21.18 -12.16 14.59
N GLU A 93 -22.48 -12.07 14.33
CA GLU A 93 -23.04 -12.10 12.97
C GLU A 93 -22.46 -10.96 12.11
N PHE A 94 -22.33 -9.76 12.68
CA PHE A 94 -21.70 -8.63 12.00
C PHE A 94 -20.26 -8.94 11.54
N PHE A 95 -19.46 -9.63 12.36
CA PHE A 95 -18.10 -10.02 12.01
C PHE A 95 -18.05 -11.18 11.02
N LEU A 96 -19.00 -12.12 11.06
CA LEU A 96 -19.15 -13.16 10.04
C LEU A 96 -19.47 -12.55 8.66
N ASP A 97 -20.31 -11.51 8.62
CA ASP A 97 -20.63 -10.73 7.41
C ASP A 97 -19.54 -9.72 7.02
N THR A 98 -18.39 -9.69 7.71
CA THR A 98 -17.30 -8.75 7.41
C THR A 98 -16.30 -9.37 6.47
N GLU A 99 -15.94 -8.65 5.40
CA GLU A 99 -14.88 -9.07 4.49
C GLU A 99 -13.53 -9.14 5.21
N ALA A 100 -12.72 -10.15 4.89
CA ALA A 100 -11.42 -10.36 5.53
C ALA A 100 -10.50 -9.11 5.54
N GLN A 101 -10.57 -8.26 4.51
CA GLN A 101 -9.78 -7.03 4.40
C GLN A 101 -10.28 -5.91 5.33
N GLU A 102 -11.56 -5.94 5.72
CA GLU A 102 -12.20 -4.93 6.55
C GLU A 102 -12.26 -5.35 8.02
N ILE A 103 -12.07 -6.64 8.32
CA ILE A 103 -12.00 -7.16 9.71
C ILE A 103 -10.99 -6.38 10.54
N GLU A 104 -9.79 -6.09 10.01
CA GLU A 104 -8.77 -5.31 10.73
C GLU A 104 -9.27 -3.92 11.12
N PHE A 105 -10.03 -3.26 10.24
CA PHE A 105 -10.60 -1.94 10.50
C PHE A 105 -11.70 -2.01 11.55
N GLU A 106 -12.61 -2.98 11.44
CA GLU A 106 -13.69 -3.14 12.40
C GLU A 106 -13.17 -3.57 13.79
N ILE A 107 -12.11 -4.38 13.85
CA ILE A 107 -11.39 -4.67 15.10
C ILE A 107 -10.87 -3.37 15.74
N ALA A 108 -10.21 -2.51 14.95
CA ALA A 108 -9.70 -1.23 15.45
C ALA A 108 -10.84 -0.32 15.95
N ARG A 109 -11.96 -0.27 15.23
CA ARG A 109 -13.15 0.51 15.59
C ARG A 109 -13.82 0.02 16.87
N LEU A 110 -13.86 -1.30 17.06
CA LEU A 110 -14.60 -1.97 18.12
C LEU A 110 -13.72 -2.52 19.25
N ARG A 111 -12.43 -2.15 19.27
CA ARG A 111 -11.44 -2.68 20.23
C ARG A 111 -11.91 -2.64 21.69
N GLY A 112 -12.61 -1.57 22.09
CA GLY A 112 -13.15 -1.43 23.45
C GLY A 112 -14.36 -2.31 23.77
N ARG A 113 -15.07 -2.85 22.77
CA ARG A 113 -16.16 -3.82 22.93
C ARG A 113 -15.67 -5.27 22.84
N LEU A 114 -14.55 -5.50 22.14
CA LEU A 114 -13.87 -6.80 22.04
C LEU A 114 -13.13 -7.17 23.34
N ASN A 115 -13.91 -7.44 24.38
CA ASN A 115 -13.44 -7.83 25.72
C ASN A 115 -13.58 -9.34 25.95
N ASP A 116 -12.99 -9.84 27.04
CA ASP A 116 -13.09 -11.27 27.42
C ASP A 116 -14.54 -11.78 27.52
N GLN A 117 -15.48 -10.90 27.88
CA GLN A 117 -16.92 -11.22 27.93
C GLN A 117 -17.49 -11.59 26.56
N PHE A 118 -17.05 -10.91 25.50
CA PHE A 118 -17.47 -11.19 24.13
C PHE A 118 -16.91 -12.54 23.67
N PHE A 119 -15.63 -12.81 23.92
CA PHE A 119 -15.04 -14.11 23.62
C PHE A 119 -15.64 -15.25 24.44
N ALA A 120 -16.08 -15.00 25.67
CA ALA A 120 -16.82 -15.97 26.45
C ALA A 120 -18.13 -16.36 25.75
N GLN A 121 -18.84 -15.42 25.13
CA GLN A 121 -20.07 -15.70 24.38
C GLN A 121 -19.80 -16.50 23.10
N ILE A 122 -18.76 -16.17 22.34
CA ILE A 122 -18.33 -16.99 21.19
C ILE A 122 -18.05 -18.44 21.65
N ARG A 123 -17.32 -18.61 22.75
CA ARG A 123 -17.01 -19.93 23.30
C ARG A 123 -18.26 -20.68 23.79
N LEU A 124 -19.27 -19.96 24.28
CA LEU A 124 -20.55 -20.55 24.66
C LEU A 124 -21.33 -21.04 23.44
N GLU A 125 -21.41 -20.25 22.37
CA GLU A 125 -22.08 -20.66 21.11
C GLU A 125 -21.37 -21.85 20.46
N ILE A 126 -20.04 -21.80 20.37
CA ILE A 126 -19.22 -22.94 19.93
C ILE A 126 -19.49 -24.17 20.82
N GLY A 127 -19.57 -23.99 22.13
CA GLY A 127 -19.89 -25.05 23.09
C GLY A 127 -21.28 -25.66 22.85
N GLN A 128 -22.31 -24.82 22.66
CA GLN A 128 -23.67 -25.26 22.38
C GLN A 128 -23.75 -26.13 21.12
N ILE A 129 -23.08 -25.70 20.05
CA ILE A 129 -23.05 -26.45 18.78
C ILE A 129 -22.23 -27.75 18.95
N ARG A 130 -21.08 -27.70 19.62
CA ARG A 130 -20.22 -28.87 19.84
C ARG A 130 -20.90 -29.97 20.65
N PHE A 131 -21.69 -29.60 21.66
CA PHE A 131 -22.38 -30.52 22.57
C PHE A 131 -23.84 -30.81 22.18
N ALA A 132 -24.34 -30.25 21.08
CA ALA A 132 -25.67 -30.60 20.55
C ALA A 132 -25.74 -32.10 20.20
N VAL A 133 -26.82 -32.76 20.63
CA VAL A 133 -27.02 -34.22 20.48
C VAL A 133 -27.27 -34.63 19.03
N THR A 134 -27.86 -33.73 18.23
CA THR A 134 -28.08 -33.90 16.80
C THR A 134 -27.33 -32.81 16.06
N LYS A 135 -26.29 -33.19 15.30
CA LYS A 135 -25.54 -32.26 14.45
C LYS A 135 -26.04 -32.39 13.02
N THR A 136 -26.44 -31.28 12.44
CA THR A 136 -26.67 -31.17 11.00
C THR A 136 -25.38 -30.70 10.32
N ALA A 137 -25.29 -30.85 8.99
CA ALA A 137 -24.13 -30.33 8.25
C ALA A 137 -24.00 -28.80 8.40
N GLU A 138 -25.14 -28.08 8.46
CA GLU A 138 -25.19 -26.63 8.66
C GLU A 138 -24.60 -26.22 10.03
N ASP A 139 -24.81 -27.04 11.07
CA ASP A 139 -24.22 -26.80 12.40
C ASP A 139 -22.71 -26.98 12.39
N GLU A 140 -22.19 -27.94 11.61
CA GLU A 140 -20.75 -28.18 11.47
C GLU A 140 -20.06 -27.05 10.69
N ASP A 141 -20.70 -26.54 9.63
CA ASP A 141 -20.19 -25.40 8.87
C ASP A 141 -20.16 -24.12 9.74
N ARG A 142 -21.25 -23.84 10.48
CA ARG A 142 -21.31 -22.71 11.42
C ARG A 142 -20.25 -22.79 12.52
N LEU A 143 -19.95 -24.00 12.99
CA LEU A 143 -18.88 -24.22 13.97
C LEU A 143 -17.51 -23.84 13.40
N ILE A 144 -17.22 -24.22 12.15
CA ILE A 144 -15.96 -23.87 11.49
C ILE A 144 -15.85 -22.35 11.32
N GLU A 145 -16.94 -21.69 10.90
CA GLU A 145 -17.00 -20.24 10.76
C GLU A 145 -16.69 -19.54 12.08
N LEU A 146 -17.36 -19.92 13.17
CA LEU A 146 -17.15 -19.33 14.51
C LEU A 146 -15.73 -19.56 15.05
N GLU A 147 -15.16 -20.75 14.84
CA GLU A 147 -13.78 -21.05 15.25
C GLU A 147 -12.76 -20.23 14.45
N SER A 148 -12.97 -20.12 13.14
CA SER A 148 -12.13 -19.31 12.27
C SER A 148 -12.19 -17.83 12.64
N LEU A 149 -13.38 -17.31 12.95
CA LEU A 149 -13.61 -15.94 13.39
C LEU A 149 -12.96 -15.69 14.75
N GLN A 150 -13.11 -16.61 15.72
CA GLN A 150 -12.47 -16.47 17.02
C GLN A 150 -10.96 -16.28 16.86
N LYS A 151 -10.33 -17.15 16.07
CA LYS A 151 -8.89 -17.09 15.83
C LYS A 151 -8.48 -15.80 15.11
N ALA A 152 -9.21 -15.40 14.06
CA ALA A 152 -8.93 -14.18 13.32
C ALA A 152 -9.04 -12.93 14.20
N LEU A 153 -10.03 -12.87 15.10
CA LEU A 153 -10.18 -11.78 16.04
C LEU A 153 -9.07 -11.76 17.09
N GLU A 154 -8.67 -12.91 17.63
CA GLU A 154 -7.55 -13.00 18.58
C GLU A 154 -6.23 -12.52 17.94
N GLU A 155 -5.89 -13.01 16.75
CA GLU A 155 -4.71 -12.58 15.99
C GLU A 155 -4.76 -11.09 15.61
N GLY A 156 -5.93 -10.61 15.18
CA GLY A 156 -6.14 -9.22 14.80
C GLY A 156 -6.03 -8.24 15.97
N ILE A 157 -6.52 -8.62 17.16
CA ILE A 157 -6.36 -7.82 18.38
C ILE A 157 -4.90 -7.75 18.80
N GLU A 158 -4.17 -8.88 18.77
CA GLU A 158 -2.74 -8.88 19.10
C GLU A 158 -1.94 -8.00 18.13
N ALA A 159 -2.23 -8.09 16.84
CA ALA A 159 -1.62 -7.24 15.82
C ALA A 159 -1.93 -5.75 16.06
N TYR A 160 -3.19 -5.42 16.35
CA TYR A 160 -3.61 -4.05 16.67
C TYR A 160 -2.91 -3.51 17.92
N ASP A 161 -2.88 -4.28 19.01
CA ASP A 161 -2.26 -3.86 20.27
C ASP A 161 -0.74 -3.68 20.11
N LYS A 162 -0.09 -4.53 19.31
CA LYS A 162 1.32 -4.38 18.96
C LYS A 162 1.56 -3.10 18.15
N MET A 163 0.76 -2.86 17.11
CA MET A 163 0.83 -1.64 16.30
C MET A 163 0.60 -0.40 17.16
N GLN A 164 -0.39 -0.42 18.06
CA GLN A 164 -0.66 0.69 18.97
C GLN A 164 0.54 0.98 19.88
N LYS A 165 1.15 -0.05 20.47
CA LYS A 165 2.38 0.10 21.28
C LYS A 165 3.53 0.67 20.45
N GLU A 166 3.72 0.22 19.22
CA GLU A 166 4.74 0.75 18.31
C GLU A 166 4.50 2.22 17.95
N LEU A 167 3.25 2.62 17.70
CA LEU A 167 2.89 4.03 17.45
C LEU A 167 3.06 4.90 18.71
N MET A 168 2.69 4.40 19.88
CA MET A 168 2.89 5.11 21.15
C MET A 168 4.38 5.27 21.48
N THR A 169 5.20 4.24 21.23
CA THR A 169 6.66 4.37 21.38
C THR A 169 7.24 5.35 20.37
N ALA A 170 6.80 5.29 19.10
CA ALA A 170 7.23 6.19 18.02
C ALA A 170 6.87 7.67 18.29
N THR A 171 5.69 7.94 18.84
CA THR A 171 5.28 9.31 19.21
C THR A 171 6.07 9.83 20.42
N ASN A 172 6.30 8.99 21.42
CA ASN A 172 7.14 9.32 22.57
C ASN A 172 8.61 9.56 22.16
N SER A 173 9.14 8.78 21.24
CA SER A 173 10.51 8.96 20.72
C SER A 173 10.63 10.21 19.86
N LEU A 174 9.64 10.50 19.00
CA LEU A 174 9.61 11.74 18.21
C LEU A 174 9.53 12.98 19.11
N THR A 175 8.67 12.96 20.12
CA THR A 175 8.57 14.08 21.09
C THR A 175 9.87 14.28 21.86
N LYS A 176 10.55 13.21 22.32
CA LYS A 176 11.89 13.29 22.91
C LYS A 176 12.90 13.94 21.96
N ILE A 177 12.92 13.55 20.68
CA ILE A 177 13.86 14.11 19.68
C ILE A 177 13.59 15.59 19.41
N LEU A 178 12.32 15.98 19.28
CA LEU A 178 11.99 17.38 18.95
C LEU A 178 12.14 18.33 20.15
N THR A 179 12.06 17.81 21.38
CA THR A 179 12.23 18.61 22.61
C THR A 179 13.67 18.64 23.11
N SER A 180 14.55 17.76 22.62
CA SER A 180 15.92 17.68 23.11
C SER A 180 16.80 18.82 22.60
N THR A 181 17.72 19.27 23.45
CA THR A 181 18.75 20.25 23.07
C THR A 181 19.82 19.62 22.19
N ASP A 182 20.21 18.37 22.48
CA ASP A 182 21.27 17.63 21.79
C ASP A 182 20.73 16.39 21.08
N ILE A 183 20.24 16.58 19.85
CA ILE A 183 19.63 15.53 19.02
C ILE A 183 20.54 14.30 18.88
N LYS A 184 21.84 14.50 18.64
CA LYS A 184 22.78 13.40 18.39
C LYS A 184 22.96 12.50 19.60
N ALA A 185 23.10 13.08 20.79
CA ALA A 185 23.21 12.31 22.03
C ALA A 185 21.91 11.54 22.28
N THR A 186 20.76 12.21 22.13
CA THR A 186 19.46 11.55 22.31
C THR A 186 19.22 10.43 21.30
N LEU A 187 19.66 10.59 20.05
CA LEU A 187 19.55 9.53 19.05
C LEU A 187 20.40 8.31 19.44
N LEU A 188 21.62 8.50 19.93
CA LEU A 188 22.47 7.39 20.41
C LEU A 188 21.81 6.65 21.58
N ASP A 189 21.32 7.39 22.59
CA ASP A 189 20.61 6.80 23.74
C ASP A 189 19.37 6.02 23.31
N MET A 190 18.69 6.48 22.25
CA MET A 190 17.49 5.83 21.70
C MET A 190 17.82 4.60 20.85
N VAL A 191 18.97 4.59 20.17
CA VAL A 191 19.50 3.40 19.50
C VAL A 191 19.81 2.31 20.52
N GLU A 192 20.47 2.66 21.62
CA GLU A 192 20.79 1.70 22.69
C GLU A 192 19.54 1.05 23.27
N LYS A 193 18.42 1.78 23.30
CA LYS A 193 17.12 1.29 23.81
C LYS A 193 16.24 0.64 22.74
N ASN A 194 16.70 0.51 21.49
CA ASN A 194 15.90 0.04 20.34
C ASN A 194 14.59 0.82 20.16
N GLU A 195 14.59 2.13 20.42
CA GLU A 195 13.42 3.01 20.27
C GLU A 195 13.28 3.58 18.83
N ILE A 196 14.25 3.30 17.95
CA ILE A 196 14.24 3.73 16.54
C ILE A 196 13.55 2.66 15.69
N ASN A 197 12.27 2.88 15.41
CA ASN A 197 11.44 1.96 14.64
C ASN A 197 11.02 2.55 13.29
N ARG A 198 10.61 1.70 12.36
CA ARG A 198 10.05 2.12 11.05
C ARG A 198 8.84 3.06 11.21
N SER A 199 8.04 2.83 12.25
CA SER A 199 6.88 3.65 12.59
C SER A 199 7.24 5.10 12.97
N LEU A 200 8.43 5.33 13.57
CA LEU A 200 8.93 6.68 13.84
C LEU A 200 9.27 7.40 12.53
N LEU A 201 9.88 6.71 11.57
CA LEU A 201 10.20 7.30 10.28
C LEU A 201 8.94 7.67 9.49
N THR A 202 7.92 6.82 9.48
CA THR A 202 6.65 7.13 8.79
C THR A 202 5.95 8.33 9.40
N LEU A 203 5.92 8.45 10.74
CA LEU A 203 5.35 9.63 11.42
C LEU A 203 6.14 10.90 11.09
N LEU A 204 7.46 10.80 11.01
CA LEU A 204 8.31 11.93 10.67
C LEU A 204 8.12 12.37 9.21
N ASP A 205 7.96 11.42 8.28
CA ASP A 205 7.65 11.70 6.87
C ASP A 205 6.28 12.37 6.70
N GLU A 206 5.27 11.92 7.45
CA GLU A 206 3.95 12.54 7.47
C GLU A 206 3.99 13.97 8.01
N ASN A 207 4.73 14.20 9.10
CA ASN A 207 4.91 15.53 9.68
C ASN A 207 5.65 16.48 8.74
N ILE A 208 6.68 16.01 8.02
CA ILE A 208 7.38 16.79 6.99
C ILE A 208 6.40 17.18 5.88
N ALA A 209 5.62 16.23 5.37
CA ALA A 209 4.63 16.50 4.34
C ALA A 209 3.58 17.52 4.81
N ASN A 210 3.11 17.40 6.06
CA ASN A 210 2.16 18.34 6.65
C ASN A 210 2.77 19.74 6.86
N ALA A 211 4.04 19.82 7.27
CA ALA A 211 4.75 21.09 7.40
C ALA A 211 4.86 21.83 6.06
N TYR A 212 5.21 21.12 4.97
CA TYR A 212 5.26 21.72 3.64
C TYR A 212 3.87 22.11 3.11
N ARG A 213 2.83 21.32 3.37
CA ARG A 213 1.43 21.72 3.06
C ARG A 213 1.01 22.98 3.82
N GLY A 214 1.47 23.13 5.06
CA GLY A 214 1.23 24.28 5.92
C GLY A 214 2.15 25.49 5.66
N ASN A 215 2.98 25.47 4.61
CA ASN A 215 4.00 26.49 4.30
C ASN A 215 5.06 26.72 5.39
N GLN A 216 5.25 25.79 6.32
CA GLN A 216 6.27 25.86 7.37
C GLN A 216 7.60 25.26 6.89
N LYS A 217 8.27 25.96 5.97
CA LYS A 217 9.49 25.45 5.31
C LYS A 217 10.65 25.20 6.27
N GLU A 218 10.88 26.11 7.22
CA GLU A 218 11.98 25.97 8.19
C GLU A 218 11.82 24.73 9.09
N ALA A 219 10.59 24.44 9.52
CA ALA A 219 10.27 23.25 10.29
C ALA A 219 10.43 21.97 9.47
N GLY A 220 9.99 21.99 8.20
CA GLY A 220 10.20 20.90 7.25
C GLY A 220 11.69 20.59 7.05
N ASP A 221 12.50 21.60 6.75
CA ASP A 221 13.94 21.45 6.50
C ASP A 221 14.69 20.97 7.75
N TYR A 222 14.25 21.38 8.95
CA TYR A 222 14.78 20.86 10.21
C TYR A 222 14.44 19.37 10.39
N MET A 223 13.18 18.99 10.19
CA MET A 223 12.74 17.60 10.31
C MET A 223 13.40 16.70 9.26
N GLU A 224 13.68 17.18 8.04
CA GLU A 224 14.45 16.43 7.04
C GLU A 224 15.89 16.13 7.50
N LYS A 225 16.54 17.05 8.22
CA LYS A 225 17.88 16.80 8.81
C LYS A 225 17.81 15.76 9.91
N VAL A 226 16.76 15.79 10.73
CA VAL A 226 16.51 14.77 11.76
C VAL A 226 16.26 13.42 11.09
N ARG A 227 15.42 13.36 10.04
CA ARG A 227 15.17 12.18 9.22
C ARG A 227 16.46 11.53 8.72
N ALA A 228 17.34 12.33 8.13
CA ALA A 228 18.60 11.88 7.60
C ALA A 228 19.54 11.32 8.69
N SER A 229 19.40 11.81 9.93
CA SER A 229 20.14 11.32 11.08
C SER A 229 19.56 10.01 11.60
N VAL A 230 18.24 9.93 11.76
CA VAL A 230 17.51 8.70 12.16
C VAL A 230 17.79 7.55 11.19
N LEU A 231 17.76 7.82 9.88
CA LEU A 231 18.02 6.82 8.85
C LEU A 231 19.39 6.13 8.96
N LYS A 232 20.40 6.80 9.52
CA LYS A 232 21.74 6.21 9.70
C LYS A 232 21.76 5.13 10.77
N TYR A 233 20.84 5.22 11.72
CA TYR A 233 20.78 4.34 12.88
C TYR A 233 19.66 3.30 12.78
N LEU A 234 18.86 3.35 11.70
CA LEU A 234 17.82 2.39 11.45
C LEU A 234 18.48 1.11 10.89
N THR A 235 18.68 0.14 11.77
CA THR A 235 19.18 -1.18 11.39
C THR A 235 18.05 -2.01 10.78
N VAL A 236 18.30 -2.61 9.63
CA VAL A 236 17.39 -3.56 8.95
C VAL A 236 17.30 -4.85 9.76
#